data_AF-A0A0T9LH65-F1
#
_entry.id   AF-A0A0T9LH65-F1
#
_cell.length_a   1.000
_cell.length_b   1.000
_cell.length_c   1.000
_cell.angle_alpha   90.00
_cell.angle_beta   90.00
_cell.angle_gamma   90.00
#
_symmetry.space_group_name_H-M   'P 1'
#
loop_
_entity.id
_entity.type
_entity.pdbx_description
1 polymer ?
#
loop_
_entity_poly.entity_id
_entity_poly.type
_entity_poly.pdbx_seq_one_letter_code
_entity_poly.pdbx_strand_id
1 'polypeptide(L)'
;MKEQIYIGELVLETLPPNSTLTVGNSTNTLLTIKNETTEITVAAIDTSTWVAGFYSVVLNTGSITITNVTVINPMAQTDRLIELQKQLDDINDLITARISGDVSQLTINNKTLIHENLDTLLNLKNSITKQVNTLKKKIIKNNNNGFFKSIIHCRTR
;
A
#
# COMPACT_ATOMS: atom_id res chain seq x y z
N MET A 1 -0.01 -6.46 20.50
CA MET A 1 -0.03 -5.98 19.11
C MET A 1 -1.22 -5.09 18.78
N LYS A 2 -0.95 -3.96 18.11
CA LYS A 2 -1.97 -3.04 17.59
C LYS A 2 -2.80 -3.73 16.49
N GLU A 3 -4.07 -3.38 16.39
CA GLU A 3 -4.97 -3.90 15.34
C GLU A 3 -4.64 -3.35 13.95
N GLN A 4 -4.06 -2.15 13.88
CA GLN A 4 -3.67 -1.47 12.65
C GLN A 4 -2.20 -1.03 12.71
N ILE A 5 -1.46 -1.31 11.65
CA ILE A 5 -0.05 -0.92 11.49
C ILE A 5 0.12 -0.23 10.14
N TYR A 6 0.91 0.84 10.11
CA TYR A 6 1.25 1.53 8.87
C TYR A 6 2.61 1.05 8.35
N ILE A 7 2.72 0.85 7.04
CA ILE A 7 4.00 0.48 6.41
C ILE A 7 5.04 1.54 6.72
N GLY A 8 6.22 1.11 7.19
CA GLY A 8 7.32 1.98 7.61
C GLY A 8 7.28 2.39 9.09
N GLU A 9 6.30 1.92 9.86
CA GLU A 9 6.29 2.03 11.32
C GLU A 9 7.19 0.96 11.96
N LEU A 10 7.95 1.35 12.99
CA LEU A 10 8.68 0.41 13.84
C LEU A 10 7.81 0.01 15.03
N VAL A 11 7.33 -1.23 15.04
CA VAL A 11 6.42 -1.74 16.05
C VAL A 11 7.20 -2.47 17.14
N LEU A 12 6.99 -2.06 18.39
CA LEU A 12 7.64 -2.66 19.56
C LEU A 12 6.67 -3.62 20.24
N GLU A 13 7.03 -4.90 20.31
CA GLU A 13 6.24 -5.92 21.01
C GLU A 13 7.05 -6.54 22.15
N THR A 14 6.40 -6.75 23.29
CA THR A 14 6.99 -7.46 24.43
C THR A 14 6.81 -8.97 24.24
N LEU A 15 7.94 -9.69 24.29
CA LEU A 15 7.98 -11.15 24.18
C LEU A 15 8.23 -11.77 25.56
N PRO A 16 7.30 -12.59 26.06
CA PRO A 16 7.53 -13.39 27.26
C PRO A 16 8.74 -14.34 27.11
N PRO A 17 9.30 -14.85 28.21
CA PRO A 17 10.39 -15.82 28.15
C PRO A 17 9.96 -17.10 27.44
N ASN A 18 10.90 -17.75 26.75
CA ASN A 18 10.67 -18.98 25.98
C ASN A 18 9.49 -18.90 24.99
N SER A 19 9.37 -17.77 24.29
CA SER A 19 8.26 -17.52 23.38
C SER A 19 8.70 -17.38 21.93
N THR A 20 7.81 -17.73 21.00
CA THR A 20 8.02 -17.51 19.57
C THR A 20 6.88 -16.67 19.01
N LEU A 21 7.21 -15.53 18.42
CA LEU A 21 6.30 -14.68 17.69
C LEU A 21 6.48 -14.92 16.19
N THR A 22 5.41 -15.31 15.52
CA THR A 22 5.40 -15.54 14.08
C THR A 22 4.40 -14.60 13.44
N VAL A 23 4.81 -13.85 12.43
CA VAL A 23 3.93 -12.99 11.63
C VAL A 23 3.86 -13.56 10.23
N GLY A 24 2.65 -13.81 9.74
CA GLY A 24 2.41 -14.32 8.40
C GLY A 24 1.19 -13.69 7.76
N ASN A 25 1.14 -13.78 6.45
CA ASN A 25 -0.08 -13.55 5.67
C ASN A 25 -0.60 -14.89 5.11
N SER A 26 -1.59 -14.84 4.24
CA SER A 26 -2.20 -16.03 3.64
C SER A 26 -1.24 -16.88 2.79
N THR A 27 -0.12 -16.32 2.34
CA THR A 27 0.78 -16.99 1.39
C THR A 27 2.15 -17.31 1.97
N ASN A 28 2.66 -16.52 2.90
CA ASN A 28 4.02 -16.62 3.41
C ASN A 28 4.10 -16.25 4.90
N THR A 29 5.06 -16.86 5.59
CA THR A 29 5.53 -16.38 6.90
C THR A 29 6.57 -15.30 6.67
N LEU A 30 6.32 -14.07 7.13
CA LEU A 30 7.21 -12.93 6.89
C LEU A 30 8.28 -12.81 7.95
N LEU A 31 7.95 -13.13 9.20
CA LEU A 31 8.86 -12.93 10.32
C LEU A 31 8.65 -14.00 11.38
N THR A 32 9.76 -14.46 11.96
CA THR A 32 9.74 -15.31 13.15
C THR A 32 10.79 -14.79 14.12
N ILE A 33 10.34 -14.34 15.29
CA ILE A 33 11.19 -13.88 16.38
C ILE A 33 11.05 -14.85 17.52
N LYS A 34 12.18 -15.31 18.07
CA LYS A 34 12.20 -16.20 19.23
C LYS A 34 12.85 -15.47 20.40
N ASN A 35 12.24 -15.56 21.56
CA ASN A 35 12.86 -15.22 22.82
C ASN A 35 13.21 -16.52 23.55
N GLU A 36 14.48 -16.92 23.49
CA GLU A 36 15.01 -18.11 24.18
C GLU A 36 15.54 -17.80 25.59
N THR A 37 15.41 -16.54 26.03
CA THR A 37 15.87 -16.12 27.36
C THR A 37 14.79 -16.35 28.41
N THR A 38 15.23 -16.39 29.67
CA THR A 38 14.35 -16.49 30.84
C THR A 38 13.72 -15.15 31.24
N GLU A 39 14.05 -14.07 30.52
CA GLU A 39 13.56 -12.71 30.78
C GLU A 39 12.62 -12.22 29.67
N ILE A 40 11.84 -11.19 29.98
CA ILE A 40 10.99 -10.52 29.00
C ILE A 40 11.87 -9.65 28.11
N THR A 41 11.74 -9.81 26.79
CA THR A 41 12.49 -9.02 25.81
C THR A 41 11.55 -8.16 24.99
N VAL A 42 12.04 -7.05 24.45
CA VAL A 42 11.28 -6.19 23.52
C VAL A 42 11.82 -6.44 22.12
N ALA A 43 10.96 -6.91 21.22
CA ALA A 43 11.28 -7.10 19.83
C ALA A 43 10.82 -5.90 19.00
N ALA A 44 11.73 -5.36 18.19
CA ALA A 44 11.42 -4.35 17.18
C ALA A 44 11.07 -5.03 15.86
N ILE A 45 9.88 -4.76 15.36
CA ILE A 45 9.37 -5.26 14.08
C ILE A 45 9.41 -4.09 13.09
N ASP A 46 10.30 -4.18 12.11
CA ASP A 46 10.31 -3.25 10.98
C ASP A 46 9.27 -3.69 9.94
N THR A 47 8.34 -2.78 9.63
CA THR A 47 7.27 -3.01 8.65
C THR A 47 7.51 -2.31 7.31
N SER A 48 8.70 -1.73 7.10
CA SER A 48 9.08 -1.05 5.86
C SER A 48 8.96 -1.93 4.60
N THR A 49 9.21 -3.23 4.74
CA THR A 49 9.17 -4.22 3.65
C THR A 49 7.82 -4.90 3.48
N TRP A 50 6.83 -4.58 4.33
CA TRP A 50 5.55 -5.25 4.32
C TRP A 50 4.64 -4.72 3.21
N VAL A 51 3.73 -5.57 2.73
CA VAL A 51 2.72 -5.19 1.74
C VAL A 51 1.39 -4.93 2.45
N ALA A 52 0.60 -3.97 1.98
CA ALA A 52 -0.72 -3.70 2.56
C ALA A 52 -1.62 -4.93 2.47
N GLY A 53 -2.31 -5.28 3.56
CA GLY A 53 -3.14 -6.48 3.64
C GLY A 53 -3.45 -6.94 5.05
N PHE A 54 -4.05 -8.13 5.16
CA PHE A 54 -4.37 -8.76 6.44
C PHE A 54 -3.26 -9.75 6.83
N TYR A 55 -2.83 -9.64 8.07
CA TYR A 55 -1.77 -10.45 8.66
C TYR A 55 -2.28 -11.12 9.93
N SER A 56 -1.75 -12.30 10.22
CA SER A 56 -1.97 -13.01 11.46
C SER A 56 -0.66 -13.09 12.22
N VAL A 57 -0.75 -12.76 13.50
CA VAL A 57 0.35 -12.76 14.45
C VAL A 57 0.09 -13.88 15.43
N VAL A 58 0.99 -14.84 15.48
CA VAL A 58 0.90 -16.01 16.34
C VAL A 58 1.98 -15.90 17.40
N LEU A 59 1.56 -15.76 18.66
CA LEU A 59 2.45 -15.83 19.81
C LEU A 59 2.30 -17.20 20.46
N ASN A 60 3.40 -17.92 20.58
CA ASN A 60 3.45 -19.21 21.27
C ASN A 60 4.34 -19.08 22.52
N THR A 61 3.75 -19.27 23.69
CA THR A 61 4.41 -19.26 25.01
C THR A 61 4.19 -20.58 25.77
N GLY A 62 3.80 -21.64 25.05
CA GLY A 62 3.20 -22.86 25.61
C GLY A 62 1.67 -22.90 25.42
N SER A 63 1.03 -21.73 25.22
CA SER A 63 -0.31 -21.58 24.67
C SER A 63 -0.23 -20.72 23.41
N ILE A 64 -1.09 -21.01 22.42
CA ILE A 64 -1.10 -20.31 21.13
C ILE A 64 -2.13 -19.19 21.19
N THR A 65 -1.66 -17.94 21.08
CA THR A 65 -2.51 -16.75 20.93
C THR A 65 -2.39 -16.23 19.50
N ILE A 66 -3.51 -16.05 18.82
CA ILE A 66 -3.57 -15.52 17.45
C ILE A 66 -4.21 -14.14 17.49
N THR A 67 -3.55 -13.14 16.90
CA THR A 67 -4.06 -11.78 16.74
C THR A 67 -4.06 -11.40 15.26
N ASN A 68 -5.18 -10.85 14.79
CA ASN A 68 -5.29 -10.35 13.42
C ASN A 68 -4.87 -8.88 13.37
N VAL A 69 -4.09 -8.53 12.37
CA VAL A 69 -3.54 -7.19 12.19
C VAL A 69 -3.76 -6.74 10.76
N THR A 70 -4.19 -5.50 10.58
CA THR A 70 -4.35 -4.88 9.27
C THR A 70 -3.19 -3.93 9.00
N VAL A 71 -2.49 -4.17 7.89
CA VAL A 71 -1.34 -3.36 7.46
C VAL A 71 -1.80 -2.42 6.36
N ILE A 72 -1.61 -1.11 6.56
CA ILE A 72 -2.11 -0.05 5.69
C ILE A 72 -0.94 0.67 5.04
N ASN A 73 -0.96 0.80 3.71
CA ASN A 73 -0.06 1.71 3.00
C ASN A 73 -0.67 3.13 3.02
N PRO A 74 -0.07 4.10 3.75
CA PRO A 74 -0.57 5.47 3.78
C PRO A 74 -0.45 6.19 2.43
N MET A 75 0.49 5.78 1.58
CA MET A 75 0.77 6.39 0.27
C MET A 75 -0.03 5.77 -0.87
N ALA A 76 -0.77 4.68 -0.66
CA ALA A 76 -1.46 3.95 -1.73
C ALA A 76 -2.39 4.82 -2.60
N GLN A 77 -3.02 5.86 -2.02
CA GLN A 77 -3.87 6.77 -2.80
C GLN A 77 -3.05 7.68 -3.73
N THR A 78 -1.87 8.12 -3.27
CA THR A 78 -0.93 8.93 -4.03
C THR A 78 -0.28 8.10 -5.14
N ASP A 79 0.17 6.88 -4.84
CA ASP A 79 0.79 5.98 -5.81
C ASP A 79 -0.18 5.66 -6.96
N ARG A 80 -1.44 5.35 -6.62
CA ARG A 80 -2.50 5.11 -7.60
C ARG A 80 -2.79 6.35 -8.46
N LEU A 81 -2.65 7.55 -7.89
CA LEU A 81 -2.82 8.79 -8.66
C LEU A 81 -1.69 8.96 -9.67
N ILE A 82 -0.44 8.70 -9.29
CA ILE A 82 0.73 8.77 -10.18
C ILE A 82 0.57 7.76 -11.32
N GLU A 83 0.16 6.53 -11.02
CA GLU A 83 -0.08 5.49 -12.03
C GLU A 83 -1.15 5.92 -13.05
N LEU A 84 -2.28 6.45 -12.59
CA LEU A 84 -3.35 6.92 -13.47
C LEU A 84 -2.93 8.14 -14.31
N GLN A 85 -2.06 9.00 -13.80
CA GLN A 85 -1.48 10.10 -14.59
C GLN A 85 -0.61 9.56 -15.71
N LYS A 86 0.26 8.58 -15.41
CA LYS A 86 1.07 7.93 -16.44
C LYS A 86 0.20 7.27 -17.52
N GLN A 87 -0.85 6.56 -17.14
CA GLN A 87 -1.80 5.97 -18.10
C GLN A 87 -2.49 7.04 -18.95
N LEU A 88 -2.80 8.21 -18.38
CA LEU A 88 -3.41 9.32 -19.11
C LEU A 88 -2.44 9.92 -20.13
N ASP A 89 -1.17 10.07 -19.75
CA ASP A 89 -0.11 10.56 -20.64
C ASP A 89 0.13 9.58 -21.80
N ASP A 90 0.25 8.28 -21.49
CA ASP A 90 0.35 7.20 -22.49
C ASP A 90 -0.81 7.24 -23.51
N ILE A 91 -2.03 7.51 -23.06
CA ILE A 91 -3.22 7.64 -23.93
C ILE A 91 -3.20 8.93 -24.74
N ASN A 92 -2.73 10.04 -24.17
CA ASN A 92 -2.61 11.31 -24.92
C ASN A 92 -1.58 11.18 -26.04
N ASP A 93 -0.47 10.48 -25.80
CA ASP A 93 0.54 10.19 -26.82
C ASP A 93 -0.05 9.34 -27.96
N LEU A 94 -0.81 8.30 -27.63
CA LEU A 94 -1.55 7.48 -28.61
C LEU A 94 -2.56 8.30 -29.43
N ILE A 95 -3.35 9.14 -28.77
CA ILE A 95 -4.33 10.01 -29.46
C ILE A 95 -3.60 10.98 -30.39
N THR A 96 -2.48 11.56 -29.97
CA THR A 96 -1.69 12.49 -30.76
C THR A 96 -1.12 11.80 -32.00
N ALA A 97 -0.51 10.63 -31.84
CA ALA A 97 -0.03 9.81 -32.95
C ALA A 97 -1.14 9.50 -33.97
N ARG A 98 -2.36 9.19 -33.49
CA ARG A 98 -3.51 8.90 -34.34
C ARG A 98 -4.02 10.13 -35.10
N ILE A 99 -4.09 11.30 -34.45
CA ILE A 99 -4.51 12.56 -35.07
C ILE A 99 -3.50 13.01 -36.14
N SER A 100 -2.21 12.79 -35.91
CA SER A 100 -1.13 13.08 -36.86
C SER A 100 -1.12 12.17 -38.10
N GLY A 101 -2.06 11.22 -38.20
CA GLY A 101 -2.20 10.33 -39.36
C GLY A 101 -1.22 9.16 -39.35
N ASP A 102 -0.51 8.93 -38.25
CA ASP A 102 0.44 7.83 -38.12
C ASP A 102 -0.31 6.52 -37.81
N VAL A 103 -0.09 5.51 -38.64
CA VAL A 103 -0.64 4.15 -38.53
C VAL A 103 0.28 3.23 -37.71
N SER A 104 1.36 3.80 -37.14
CA SER A 104 2.40 3.06 -36.44
C SER A 104 1.88 2.39 -35.18
N GLN A 105 2.09 1.07 -35.13
CA GLN A 105 1.79 0.20 -34.00
C GLN A 105 2.56 0.68 -32.77
N LEU A 106 1.87 1.21 -31.77
CA LEU A 106 2.47 1.51 -30.47
C LEU A 106 2.19 0.36 -29.51
N THR A 107 3.26 -0.19 -28.96
CA THR A 107 3.20 -1.23 -27.93
C THR A 107 3.34 -0.57 -26.57
N ILE A 108 2.30 -0.66 -25.75
CA ILE A 108 2.33 -0.20 -24.35
C ILE A 108 2.10 -1.42 -23.45
N ASN A 109 2.99 -1.66 -22.49
CA ASN A 109 2.90 -2.78 -21.54
C ASN A 109 2.67 -4.16 -22.20
N ASN A 110 3.48 -4.51 -23.21
CA ASN A 110 3.33 -5.75 -23.99
C ASN A 110 1.98 -5.92 -24.72
N LYS A 111 1.16 -4.87 -24.84
CA LYS A 111 -0.06 -4.87 -25.65
C LYS A 111 0.14 -3.93 -26.84
N THR A 112 0.13 -4.50 -28.04
CA THR A 112 0.18 -3.75 -29.28
C THR A 112 -1.23 -3.27 -29.62
N LEU A 113 -1.47 -1.97 -29.52
CA LEU A 113 -2.77 -1.37 -29.85
C LEU A 113 -2.82 -1.07 -31.35
N ILE A 114 -2.92 -2.14 -32.13
CA ILE A 114 -3.28 -2.09 -33.54
C ILE A 114 -4.81 -2.14 -33.54
N HIS A 115 -5.49 -1.13 -34.10
CA HIS A 115 -6.95 -1.11 -34.40
C HIS A 115 -7.97 -0.50 -33.41
N GLU A 116 -7.59 0.25 -32.36
CA GLU A 116 -8.59 0.99 -31.57
C GLU A 116 -9.06 2.27 -32.31
N ASN A 117 -10.38 2.51 -32.35
CA ASN A 117 -10.96 3.72 -32.96
C ASN A 117 -10.65 4.96 -32.09
N LEU A 118 -10.51 6.13 -32.70
CA LEU A 118 -10.31 7.40 -31.99
C LEU A 118 -11.40 7.62 -30.92
N ASP A 119 -12.63 7.22 -31.21
CA ASP A 119 -13.75 7.30 -30.26
C ASP A 119 -13.54 6.42 -29.02
N THR A 120 -12.95 5.23 -29.15
CA THR A 120 -12.70 4.34 -28.00
C THR A 120 -11.57 4.89 -27.13
N LEU A 121 -10.52 5.44 -27.75
CA LEU A 121 -9.43 6.16 -27.08
C LEU A 121 -9.93 7.39 -26.31
N LEU A 122 -10.84 8.19 -26.90
CA LEU A 122 -11.43 9.35 -26.23
C LEU A 122 -12.34 8.96 -25.06
N ASN A 123 -13.09 7.87 -25.20
CA ASN A 123 -13.90 7.32 -24.11
C ASN A 123 -13.02 6.81 -22.96
N LEU A 124 -11.91 6.13 -23.27
CA LEU A 124 -10.94 5.68 -22.26
C LEU A 124 -10.30 6.86 -21.53
N LYS A 125 -9.87 7.90 -22.27
CA LYS A 125 -9.38 9.17 -21.71
C LYS A 125 -10.38 9.80 -20.76
N ASN A 126 -11.65 9.87 -21.17
CA ASN A 126 -12.71 10.44 -20.34
C ASN A 126 -12.94 9.62 -19.05
N SER A 127 -12.88 8.29 -19.13
CA SER A 127 -12.99 7.39 -17.97
C SER A 127 -11.84 7.60 -16.99
N ILE A 128 -10.59 7.59 -17.47
CA ILE A 128 -9.40 7.77 -16.63
C ILE A 128 -9.37 9.18 -16.05
N THR A 129 -9.73 10.21 -16.81
CA THR A 129 -9.84 11.58 -16.32
C THR A 129 -10.86 11.70 -15.18
N LYS A 130 -12.01 11.02 -15.29
CA LYS A 130 -12.98 10.94 -14.18
C LYS A 130 -12.37 10.29 -12.95
N GLN A 131 -11.67 9.16 -13.12
CA GLN A 131 -11.01 8.46 -12.01
C GLN A 131 -9.95 9.36 -11.34
N VAL A 132 -9.08 10.00 -12.11
CA VAL A 132 -8.08 10.97 -11.61
C VAL A 132 -8.75 12.09 -10.82
N ASN A 133 -9.80 12.70 -11.36
CA ASN A 133 -10.51 13.80 -10.69
C ASN A 133 -11.20 13.35 -9.39
N THR A 134 -11.76 12.14 -9.36
CA THR A 134 -12.34 11.59 -8.12
C THR A 134 -11.28 11.32 -7.05
N LEU A 135 -10.11 10.80 -7.43
CA LEU A 135 -9.01 10.53 -6.51
C LEU A 135 -8.35 11.81 -6.02
N LYS A 136 -8.10 12.79 -6.91
CA LYS A 136 -7.65 14.14 -6.54
C LYS A 136 -8.58 14.77 -5.50
N LYS A 137 -9.90 14.71 -5.73
CA LYS A 137 -10.90 15.21 -4.77
C LYS A 137 -10.83 14.46 -3.43
N LYS A 138 -10.64 13.13 -3.44
CA LYS A 138 -10.50 12.34 -2.21
C LYS A 138 -9.25 12.73 -1.43
N ILE A 139 -8.10 12.85 -2.09
CA ILE A 139 -6.83 13.26 -1.46
C ILE A 139 -6.93 14.68 -0.89
N ILE A 140 -7.51 15.62 -1.63
CA ILE A 140 -7.71 17.01 -1.15
C ILE A 140 -8.66 17.05 0.05
N LYS A 141 -9.78 16.30 0.02
CA LYS A 141 -10.69 16.21 1.17
C LYS A 141 -10.03 15.55 2.38
N ASN A 142 -9.18 14.56 2.17
CA ASN A 142 -8.49 13.85 3.24
C ASN A 142 -7.34 14.67 3.86
N ASN A 143 -6.73 15.60 3.10
CA ASN A 143 -5.74 16.55 3.64
C ASN A 143 -6.31 17.50 4.71
N ASN A 144 -7.63 17.70 4.79
CA ASN A 144 -8.25 18.47 5.88
C ASN A 144 -8.45 17.67 7.17
N ASN A 145 -8.30 16.34 7.13
CA ASN A 145 -8.22 15.47 8.30
C ASN A 145 -6.80 14.90 8.37
N GLY A 146 -5.86 15.73 8.84
CA GLY A 146 -4.43 15.42 8.84
C GLY A 146 -4.11 13.97 9.22
N PHE A 147 -3.46 13.25 8.29
CA PHE A 147 -2.97 11.88 8.46
C PHE A 147 -1.94 11.72 9.58
N PHE A 148 -1.35 12.83 10.03
CA PHE A 148 -0.46 12.87 11.19
C PHE A 148 -1.18 13.58 12.33
N LYS A 149 -1.80 12.83 13.25
CA LYS A 149 -2.02 13.37 14.60
C LYS A 149 -0.65 13.55 15.21
N SER A 150 -0.16 14.78 15.27
CA SER A 150 1.05 15.12 15.99
C SER A 150 0.87 14.68 17.45
N ILE A 151 1.52 13.59 17.86
CA ILE A 151 1.56 13.14 19.24
C ILE A 151 2.59 13.98 20.01
N ILE A 152 2.33 15.29 20.12
CA ILE A 152 3.02 16.10 21.14
C ILE A 152 2.33 15.78 22.47
N HIS A 153 2.80 14.72 23.13
CA HIS A 153 2.46 14.46 24.53
C HIS A 153 3.27 15.43 25.40
N CYS A 154 2.71 16.62 25.66
CA CYS A 154 3.24 17.49 26.70
C CYS A 154 3.02 16.80 28.06
N ARG A 155 4.07 16.23 28.64
CA ARG A 155 4.10 15.88 30.07
C ARG A 155 3.98 17.17 30.87
N THR A 156 2.82 17.41 31.48
CA THR A 156 2.73 18.37 32.60
C THR A 156 3.45 17.76 33.80
N ARG A 157 4.43 18.51 34.31
CA ARG A 157 5.18 18.23 35.53
C ARG A 157 4.28 18.19 36.76
#